data_AF-A0A7G7VI40-F1
#
_entry.id   AF-A0A7G7VI40-F1
#
_cell.length_a   1.000
_cell.length_b   1.000
_cell.length_c   1.000
_cell.angle_alpha   90.00
_cell.angle_beta   90.00
_cell.angle_gamma   90.00
#
_symmetry.space_group_name_H-M   'P 1'
#
loop_
_entity.id
_entity.type
_entity.pdbx_description
1 polymer ?
#
loop_
_entity_poly.entity_id
_entity_poly.type
_entity_poly.pdbx_seq_one_letter_code
_entity_poly.pdbx_strand_id
1 'polypeptide(L)'
;MRVSMSELRHRITFLRPVTDTDDEGNILAQTTQEVGKAWALVLPFAAKISDGYAEKVQEVDYRIVIRYCKDVKVTDRIRWGDKTLTPIAPPYPLGGKKRWLVMECRELVEDG
;
A
#
# COMPACT_ATOMS: atom_id res chain seq x y z
N MET A 1 -0.14 4.44 18.92
CA MET A 1 1.14 4.41 18.18
C MET A 1 1.79 5.79 18.25
N ARG A 2 3.05 5.89 18.72
CA ARG A 2 3.87 7.11 18.61
C ARG A 2 4.85 6.90 17.47
N VAL A 3 5.01 7.90 16.60
CA VAL A 3 5.90 7.84 15.43
C VAL A 3 6.76 9.10 15.40
N SER A 4 8.04 8.91 15.13
CA SER A 4 9.08 9.93 15.00
C SER A 4 9.75 9.87 13.63
N MET A 5 10.46 10.93 13.24
CA MET A 5 11.19 10.97 11.96
C MET A 5 12.22 9.83 11.84
N SER A 6 12.90 9.48 12.94
CA SER A 6 13.98 8.46 12.98
C SER A 6 13.51 7.02 12.76
N GLU A 7 12.20 6.79 12.81
CA GLU A 7 11.60 5.48 12.55
C GLU A 7 11.29 5.26 11.06
N LEU A 8 11.34 6.31 10.23
CA LEU A 8 11.10 6.20 8.78
C LEU A 8 12.34 5.67 8.05
N ARG A 9 12.62 4.37 8.20
CA ARG A 9 13.86 3.72 7.73
C ARG A 9 13.76 3.00 6.39
N HIS A 10 12.55 2.83 5.85
CA HIS A 10 12.34 2.14 4.59
C HIS A 10 12.02 3.13 3.48
N ARG A 11 12.45 2.84 2.25
CA ARG A 11 12.03 3.57 1.06
C ARG A 11 10.90 2.80 0.38
N ILE A 12 9.78 3.47 0.15
CA ILE A 12 8.64 2.91 -0.59
C ILE A 12 8.38 3.73 -1.87
N THR A 13 7.75 3.09 -2.84
CA THR A 13 7.30 3.71 -4.09
C THR A 13 5.78 3.56 -4.20
N PHE A 14 5.10 4.64 -4.56
CA PHE A 14 3.68 4.63 -4.91
C PHE A 14 3.50 4.31 -6.38
N LEU A 15 2.65 3.33 -6.65
CA LEU A 15 2.34 2.79 -7.96
C LEU A 15 0.86 2.99 -8.24
N ARG A 16 0.51 3.86 -9.18
CA ARG A 16 -0.88 4.16 -9.53
C ARG A 16 -1.31 3.34 -10.73
N PRO A 17 -2.34 2.49 -10.63
CA PRO A 17 -2.96 1.90 -11.81
C PRO A 17 -3.61 3.03 -12.63
N VAL A 18 -3.32 3.03 -13.92
CA VAL A 18 -3.90 3.94 -14.91
C VAL A 18 -4.62 3.08 -15.93
N THR A 19 -5.91 3.35 -16.11
CA THR A 19 -6.72 2.74 -17.16
C THR A 19 -6.83 3.74 -18.29
N ASP A 20 -6.35 3.35 -19.46
CA ASP A 20 -6.52 4.10 -20.70
C ASP A 20 -7.80 3.61 -21.37
N THR A 21 -8.68 4.53 -21.76
CA THR A 21 -9.97 4.21 -22.37
C THR A 21 -10.17 5.01 -23.65
N ASP A 22 -10.86 4.41 -24.63
CA ASP A 22 -11.32 5.14 -25.81
C ASP A 22 -12.51 6.08 -25.50
N ASP A 23 -12.97 6.80 -26.52
CA ASP A 23 -14.14 7.69 -26.43
C ASP A 23 -15.45 6.96 -26.11
N GLU A 24 -15.51 5.65 -26.30
CA GLU A 24 -16.65 4.79 -25.97
C GLU A 24 -16.56 4.18 -24.55
N GLY A 25 -15.46 4.42 -23.84
CA GLY A 25 -15.20 3.92 -22.49
C GLY A 25 -14.64 2.50 -22.43
N ASN A 26 -14.25 1.91 -23.57
CA ASN A 26 -13.60 0.60 -23.60
C ASN A 26 -12.16 0.71 -23.07
N ILE A 27 -11.74 -0.28 -22.30
CA ILE A 27 -10.38 -0.34 -21.74
C ILE A 27 -9.39 -0.70 -22.86
N LEU A 28 -8.52 0.24 -23.22
CA LEU A 28 -7.44 0.04 -24.19
C LEU A 28 -6.19 -0.57 -23.53
N ALA A 29 -5.85 -0.11 -22.32
CA ALA A 29 -4.71 -0.61 -21.57
C ALA A 29 -4.88 -0.40 -20.06
N GLN A 30 -4.30 -1.29 -19.28
CA GLN A 30 -4.07 -1.08 -17.85
C GLN A 30 -2.57 -1.06 -17.60
N THR A 31 -2.05 0.11 -17.24
CA THR A 31 -0.64 0.29 -16.90
C THR A 31 -0.50 0.71 -15.44
N THR A 32 0.71 0.62 -14.91
CA THR A 32 1.03 1.09 -13.57
C THR A 32 2.11 2.16 -13.66
N GLN A 33 1.82 3.34 -13.12
CA GLN A 33 2.72 4.49 -13.13
C GLN A 33 3.34 4.70 -11.75
N GLU A 34 4.65 4.94 -11.69
CA GLU A 34 5.30 5.43 -10.47
C GLU A 34 4.91 6.90 -10.23
N VAL A 35 4.22 7.19 -9.12
CA VAL A 35 3.73 8.56 -8.80
C VAL A 35 4.49 9.25 -7.68
N GLY A 36 5.39 8.53 -6.99
CA GLY A 36 6.25 9.13 -5.98
C GLY A 36 6.95 8.13 -5.08
N LYS A 37 7.87 8.64 -4.23
CA LYS A 37 8.61 7.84 -3.26
C LYS A 37 8.63 8.50 -1.89
N ALA A 38 8.54 7.73 -0.83
CA ALA A 38 8.55 8.22 0.55
C ALA A 38 9.45 7.39 1.46
N TRP A 39 9.97 8.03 2.51
CA TRP A 39 10.53 7.33 3.67
C TRP A 39 9.38 6.87 4.56
N ALA A 40 9.44 5.64 5.03
CA ALA A 40 8.36 4.96 5.70
C ALA A 40 8.84 4.14 6.91
N LEU A 41 8.00 4.08 7.93
CA LEU A 41 8.01 3.03 8.94
C LEU A 41 7.10 1.91 8.43
N VAL A 42 7.60 0.69 8.34
CA VAL A 42 6.84 -0.48 7.86
C VAL A 42 6.77 -1.48 9.00
N LEU A 43 5.57 -1.84 9.43
CA LEU A 43 5.33 -2.76 10.55
C LEU A 43 4.43 -3.89 10.08
N PRO A 44 4.90 -5.16 10.07
CA PRO A 44 4.01 -6.29 9.83
C PRO A 44 3.03 -6.43 11.01
N PHE A 45 1.79 -6.84 10.72
CA PHE A 45 0.84 -7.30 11.72
C PHE A 45 0.16 -8.58 11.24
N ALA A 46 -0.11 -9.49 12.18
CA ALA A 46 -0.53 -10.84 11.85
C ALA A 46 -1.83 -10.84 11.03
N ALA A 47 -1.81 -11.56 9.91
CA ALA A 47 -3.01 -11.87 9.16
C ALA A 47 -3.89 -12.84 9.97
N LYS A 48 -5.21 -12.64 9.87
CA LYS A 48 -6.19 -13.62 10.36
C LYS A 48 -5.92 -14.95 9.67
N ILE A 49 -5.55 -15.98 10.44
CA ILE A 49 -5.50 -17.36 9.95
C ILE A 49 -6.97 -17.77 9.75
N SER A 50 -7.41 -17.85 8.50
CA SER A 50 -8.75 -18.34 8.17
C SER A 50 -8.66 -19.86 8.06
N ASP A 51 -9.19 -20.57 9.04
CA ASP A 51 -9.21 -22.03 9.09
C ASP A 51 -10.30 -22.55 8.14
N GLY A 52 -9.90 -23.12 7.00
CA GLY A 52 -10.82 -23.64 5.99
C GLY A 52 -10.10 -24.10 4.73
N TYR A 53 -9.52 -25.31 4.79
CA TYR A 53 -9.21 -26.21 3.66
C TYR A 53 -9.11 -25.57 2.24
N ALA A 54 -8.06 -24.79 1.99
CA ALA A 54 -7.57 -24.39 0.68
C ALA A 54 -6.12 -23.90 0.85
N GLU A 55 -5.30 -24.00 -0.19
CA GLU A 55 -3.87 -23.61 -0.21
C GLU A 55 -3.50 -22.47 0.76
N LYS A 56 -2.49 -22.70 1.59
CA LYS A 56 -1.97 -21.70 2.55
C LYS A 56 -1.35 -20.52 1.80
N VAL A 57 -2.17 -19.58 1.34
CA VAL A 57 -1.70 -18.24 0.99
C VAL A 57 -1.29 -17.58 2.30
N GLN A 58 0.01 -17.44 2.53
CA GLN A 58 0.52 -16.62 3.63
C GLN A 58 0.30 -15.15 3.28
N GLU A 59 -0.90 -14.65 3.55
CA GLU A 59 -1.18 -13.22 3.52
C GLU A 59 -0.42 -12.57 4.70
N VAL A 60 0.36 -11.52 4.43
CA VAL A 60 0.98 -10.71 5.48
C VAL A 60 0.45 -9.29 5.36
N ASP A 61 -0.18 -8.81 6.42
CA ASP A 61 -0.65 -7.44 6.50
C ASP A 61 0.43 -6.53 7.09
N TYR A 62 0.54 -5.32 6.56
CA TYR A 62 1.52 -4.31 6.92
C TYR A 62 0.84 -2.99 7.21
N ARG A 63 1.26 -2.35 8.31
CA ARG A 63 0.95 -0.96 8.61
C ARG A 63 2.15 -0.10 8.23
N ILE A 64 1.95 0.76 7.26
CA ILE A 64 2.96 1.66 6.70
C ILE A 64 2.64 3.08 7.18
N VAL A 65 3.63 3.76 7.74
CA VAL A 65 3.50 5.15 8.18
C VAL A 65 4.49 6.02 7.43
N ILE A 66 4.01 7.09 6.83
CA ILE A 66 4.82 8.12 6.17
C ILE A 66 4.50 9.51 6.72
N ARG A 67 5.27 10.52 6.30
CA ARG A 67 4.84 11.92 6.43
C ARG A 67 3.50 12.13 5.70
N TYR A 68 2.64 12.95 6.29
CA TYR A 68 1.34 13.22 5.69
C TYR A 68 1.46 13.72 4.24
N CYS A 69 0.77 13.05 3.33
CA CYS A 69 0.68 13.37 1.92
C CYS A 69 -0.79 13.26 1.50
N LYS A 70 -1.29 14.27 0.79
CA LYS A 70 -2.70 14.33 0.34
C LYS A 70 -2.92 13.60 -1.00
N ASP A 71 -1.85 13.33 -1.74
CA ASP A 71 -1.92 12.85 -3.13
C ASP A 71 -1.93 11.31 -3.24
N VAL A 72 -1.84 10.60 -2.11
CA VAL A 72 -1.95 9.14 -2.02
C VAL A 72 -3.41 8.74 -2.18
N LYS A 73 -3.70 7.84 -3.13
CA LYS A 73 -5.03 7.29 -3.40
C LYS A 73 -5.16 5.88 -2.86
N VAL A 74 -6.40 5.48 -2.56
CA VAL A 74 -6.74 4.10 -2.14
C VAL A 74 -6.44 3.05 -3.21
N THR A 75 -6.42 3.45 -4.48
CA THR A 75 -6.08 2.60 -5.61
C THR A 75 -4.57 2.43 -5.80
N ASP A 76 -3.75 3.25 -5.15
CA ASP A 76 -2.29 3.18 -5.31
C ASP A 76 -1.77 1.92 -4.64
N ARG A 77 -0.98 1.12 -5.37
CA ARG A 77 -0.18 0.04 -4.80
C ARG A 77 1.13 0.61 -4.23
N ILE A 78 1.72 -0.11 -3.30
CA ILE A 78 2.98 0.28 -2.64
C ILE A 78 4.04 -0.76 -2.95
N ARG A 79 5.10 -0.36 -3.64
CA ARG A 79 6.30 -1.20 -3.83
C ARG A 79 7.30 -0.93 -2.72
N TRP A 80 7.70 -2.00 -2.03
CA TRP A 80 8.68 -1.98 -0.95
C TRP A 80 9.67 -3.15 -1.12
N GLY A 81 10.91 -2.84 -1.54
CA GLY A 81 11.82 -3.88 -2.02
C GLY A 81 11.21 -4.60 -3.21
N ASP A 82 11.19 -5.93 -3.15
CA ASP A 82 10.60 -6.80 -4.17
C ASP A 82 9.11 -7.10 -3.93
N LYS A 83 8.53 -6.53 -2.85
CA LYS A 83 7.11 -6.74 -2.49
C LYS A 83 6.23 -5.66 -3.12
N THR A 84 5.08 -6.08 -3.62
CA THR A 84 3.98 -5.19 -4.00
C THR A 84 2.84 -5.37 -3.02
N LEU A 85 2.49 -4.27 -2.34
CA LEU A 85 1.48 -4.24 -1.29
C LEU A 85 0.23 -3.51 -1.80
N THR A 86 -0.93 -4.10 -1.56
CA THR A 86 -2.23 -3.53 -1.94
C THR A 86 -2.92 -2.95 -0.71
N PRO A 87 -3.38 -1.70 -0.74
CA PRO A 87 -4.16 -1.14 0.37
C PRO A 87 -5.42 -1.97 0.66
N ILE A 88 -5.65 -2.27 1.93
CA ILE A 88 -6.86 -2.96 2.41
C ILE A 88 -7.86 -2.00 3.08
N ALA A 89 -7.46 -0.75 3.30
CA ALA A 89 -8.29 0.33 3.81
C ALA A 89 -7.82 1.69 3.26
N PRO A 90 -8.69 2.71 3.21
CA PRO A 90 -8.29 4.07 2.85
C PRO A 90 -7.19 4.62 3.78
N PRO A 91 -6.19 5.35 3.25
CA PRO A 91 -5.17 6.00 4.08
C PRO A 91 -5.78 7.01 5.07
N TYR A 92 -5.27 7.07 6.29
CA TYR A 92 -5.80 7.95 7.34
C TYR A 92 -4.71 8.67 8.15
N PRO A 93 -4.99 9.89 8.67
CA PRO A 93 -4.01 10.61 9.48
C PRO A 93 -3.85 9.97 10.86
N LEU A 94 -2.61 9.82 11.34
CA LEU A 94 -2.36 9.33 12.69
C LEU A 94 -2.59 10.43 13.74
N GLY A 95 -3.46 10.17 14.71
CA GLY A 95 -3.63 11.03 15.90
C GLY A 95 -4.26 12.39 15.62
N GLY A 96 -5.11 12.49 14.59
CA GLY A 96 -5.93 13.68 14.27
C GLY A 96 -5.16 14.89 13.74
N LYS A 97 -3.83 14.90 13.83
CA LYS A 97 -2.96 15.93 13.25
C LYS A 97 -2.41 15.42 11.92
N LYS A 98 -2.45 16.24 10.87
CA LYS A 98 -1.91 15.95 9.51
C LYS A 98 -0.36 15.93 9.49
N ARG A 99 0.25 15.17 10.41
CA ARG A 99 1.70 14.98 10.53
C ARG A 99 2.13 13.68 9.87
N TRP A 100 1.34 12.63 10.05
CA TRP A 100 1.62 11.29 9.55
C TRP A 100 0.40 10.77 8.80
N LEU A 101 0.64 9.98 7.76
CA LEU A 101 -0.37 9.20 7.06
C LEU A 101 -0.09 7.72 7.31
N VAL A 102 -1.13 6.99 7.68
CA VAL A 102 -1.12 5.54 7.88
C VAL A 102 -1.78 4.88 6.69
N MET A 103 -1.18 3.80 6.21
CA MET A 103 -1.73 2.93 5.18
C MET A 103 -1.67 1.49 5.70
N GLU A 104 -2.77 0.77 5.56
CA GLU A 104 -2.85 -0.65 5.90
C GLU A 104 -2.91 -1.41 4.58
N CYS A 105 -1.95 -2.30 4.38
CA CYS A 105 -1.71 -2.93 3.09
C CYS A 105 -1.48 -4.42 3.29
N ARG A 106 -1.81 -5.21 2.27
CA ARG A 106 -1.56 -6.64 2.24
C ARG A 106 -0.55 -6.96 1.14
N GLU A 107 0.39 -7.83 1.45
CA GLU A 107 1.22 -8.47 0.43
C GLU A 107 0.40 -9.51 -0.32
N LEU A 108 0.21 -9.29 -1.61
CA LEU A 108 -0.29 -10.32 -2.52
C LEU A 108 0.92 -11.13 -2.98
N VAL A 109 0.97 -12.40 -2.59
CA VAL A 109 1.90 -13.36 -3.17
C VAL A 109 1.29 -13.80 -4.50
N GLU A 110 1.80 -13.31 -5.61
CA GLU A 110 1.45 -13.87 -6.92
C GLU A 110 2.15 -15.23 -7.03
N ASP A 111 1.36 -16.30 -7.09
CA ASP A 111 1.84 -17.66 -7.41
C ASP A 111 2.42 -17.60 -8.84
N GLY A 112 3.67 -18.05 -8.98
CA GLY A 112 4.43 -18.00 -10.25
C GLY A 112 4.03 -19.08 -11.24
#